data_AF-A0A926B9N1-F1
#
_entry.id   AF-A0A926B9N1-F1
#
_cell.length_a   1.000
_cell.length_b   1.000
_cell.length_c   1.000
_cell.angle_alpha   90.00
_cell.angle_beta   90.00
_cell.angle_gamma   90.00
#
_symmetry.space_group_name_H-M   'P 1'
#
loop_
_entity.id
_entity.type
_entity.pdbx_description
1 polymer ?
#
loop_
_entity_poly.entity_id
_entity_poly.type
_entity_poly.pdbx_seq_one_letter_code
_entity_poly.pdbx_strand_id
1 'polypeptide(L)'
;MDKPLFQTEYIEGDTLTKLGNIMHESLTTGENSAYLVWVLTRKYDPSSSMLVSFSLDGGKEIRRHDRFWAMKHFSYFVGEGWRRVDATISDPAVKLSAYRSPAGTALVTVAVNPTDTPQKVIITTVGTGYDRMPAVEAYRSTEGDAGEHWHSIGSVPPGQTVEMPPKSMLTLRFMKKA
;
A
#
# COMPACT_ATOMS: atom_id res chain seq x y z
N MET A 1 -4.42 -26.36 -8.98
CA MET A 1 -5.05 -26.22 -7.65
C MET A 1 -5.93 -24.99 -7.77
N ASP A 2 -7.26 -25.13 -7.73
CA ASP A 2 -8.18 -24.06 -8.14
C ASP A 2 -8.91 -23.41 -6.95
N LYS A 3 -8.21 -23.22 -5.83
CA LYS A 3 -8.76 -22.54 -4.65
C LYS A 3 -7.94 -21.28 -4.37
N PRO A 4 -8.58 -20.16 -3.98
CA PRO A 4 -7.85 -18.97 -3.59
C PRO A 4 -6.97 -19.26 -2.37
N LEU A 5 -5.74 -18.75 -2.38
CA LEU A 5 -4.80 -18.83 -1.27
C LEU A 5 -4.92 -17.58 -0.41
N PHE A 6 -4.99 -17.71 0.90
CA PHE A 6 -5.03 -16.58 1.83
C PHE A 6 -3.85 -16.64 2.79
N GLN A 7 -3.18 -15.49 3.00
CA GLN A 7 -2.32 -15.32 4.17
C GLN A 7 -3.22 -14.97 5.35
N THR A 8 -3.55 -15.94 6.18
CA THR A 8 -4.60 -15.81 7.20
C THR A 8 -4.13 -15.18 8.50
N GLU A 9 -2.82 -15.14 8.74
CA GLU A 9 -2.27 -14.57 9.97
C GLU A 9 -0.79 -14.29 9.84
N TYR A 10 -0.42 -13.02 9.63
CA TYR A 10 0.98 -12.62 9.69
C TYR A 10 1.13 -11.14 10.05
N ILE A 11 2.15 -10.84 10.84
CA ILE A 11 2.65 -9.49 11.03
C ILE A 11 4.11 -9.60 11.48
N GLU A 12 5.02 -8.98 10.74
CA GLU A 12 6.43 -8.94 11.09
C GLU A 12 7.03 -7.60 10.65
N GLY A 13 8.04 -7.15 11.37
CA GLY A 13 8.59 -5.80 11.22
C GLY A 13 7.73 -4.78 11.95
N ASP A 14 8.39 -3.76 12.49
CA ASP A 14 7.80 -2.56 13.09
C ASP A 14 7.57 -1.44 12.09
N THR A 15 8.13 -1.59 10.89
CA THR A 15 8.20 -0.51 9.92
C THR A 15 7.18 -0.55 8.79
N LEU A 16 6.98 0.62 8.17
CA LEU A 16 6.07 0.83 7.04
C LEU A 16 6.45 -0.08 5.88
N THR A 17 7.72 -0.03 5.48
CA THR A 17 8.18 -0.65 4.24
C THR A 17 8.42 -2.15 4.38
N LYS A 18 8.74 -2.63 5.59
CA LYS A 18 8.87 -4.07 5.86
C LYS A 18 7.53 -4.77 5.69
N LEU A 19 6.46 -4.29 6.35
CA LEU A 19 5.12 -4.88 6.16
C LEU A 19 4.61 -4.65 4.73
N GLY A 20 4.87 -3.48 4.15
CA GLY A 20 4.54 -3.19 2.75
C GLY A 20 5.13 -4.20 1.76
N ASN A 21 6.40 -4.57 1.92
CA ASN A 21 7.06 -5.59 1.11
C ASN A 21 6.45 -6.98 1.32
N ILE A 22 6.20 -7.38 2.57
CA ILE A 22 5.58 -8.67 2.89
C ILE A 22 4.20 -8.80 2.22
N MET A 23 3.36 -7.75 2.31
CA MET A 23 2.06 -7.75 1.65
C MET A 23 2.19 -7.76 0.13
N HIS A 24 3.14 -6.99 -0.42
CA HIS A 24 3.44 -7.02 -1.85
C HIS A 24 3.78 -8.44 -2.30
N GLU A 25 4.78 -9.08 -1.70
CA GLU A 25 5.25 -10.42 -2.08
C GLU A 25 4.17 -11.49 -1.89
N SER A 26 3.39 -11.39 -0.81
CA SER A 26 2.24 -12.27 -0.57
C SER A 26 1.21 -12.20 -1.70
N LEU A 27 0.85 -10.99 -2.14
CA LEU A 27 -0.20 -10.77 -3.15
C LEU A 27 0.30 -10.96 -4.60
N THR A 28 1.61 -10.76 -4.85
CA THR A 28 2.21 -10.91 -6.18
C THR A 28 2.78 -12.31 -6.39
N THR A 29 3.90 -12.63 -5.75
CA THR A 29 4.63 -13.90 -5.91
C THR A 29 3.96 -15.06 -5.20
N GLY A 30 3.41 -14.83 -4.01
CA GLY A 30 2.69 -15.84 -3.24
C GLY A 30 1.29 -16.15 -3.78
N GLU A 31 0.82 -15.36 -4.76
CA GLU A 31 -0.50 -15.49 -5.38
C GLU A 31 -1.67 -15.51 -4.37
N ASN A 32 -1.47 -14.95 -3.18
CA ASN A 32 -2.52 -14.85 -2.19
C ASN A 32 -3.59 -13.87 -2.67
N SER A 33 -4.84 -14.28 -2.54
CA SER A 33 -6.04 -13.48 -2.81
C SER A 33 -6.43 -12.60 -1.61
N ALA A 34 -5.86 -12.84 -0.43
CA ALA A 34 -6.10 -12.03 0.76
C ALA A 34 -4.89 -12.05 1.71
N TYR A 35 -4.77 -10.98 2.51
CA TYR A 35 -3.81 -10.87 3.61
C TYR A 35 -4.52 -10.39 4.87
N LEU A 36 -4.47 -11.19 5.93
CA LEU A 36 -5.06 -10.91 7.23
C LEU A 36 -3.93 -10.70 8.24
N VAL A 37 -3.91 -9.51 8.85
CA VAL A 37 -2.91 -9.15 9.84
C VAL A 37 -3.27 -9.71 11.22
N TRP A 38 -2.29 -10.28 11.92
CA TRP A 38 -2.52 -10.96 13.21
C TRP A 38 -3.05 -9.99 14.29
N VAL A 39 -2.61 -8.73 14.37
CA VAL A 39 -3.17 -7.80 15.38
C VAL A 39 -3.55 -6.46 14.79
N LEU A 40 -4.87 -6.23 14.70
CA LEU A 40 -5.43 -4.92 14.37
C LEU A 40 -5.25 -3.94 15.54
N THR A 41 -5.76 -4.26 16.73
CA THR A 41 -5.72 -3.35 17.89
C THR A 41 -5.33 -4.04 19.20
N ARG A 42 -4.51 -3.40 20.04
CA ARG A 42 -4.17 -3.90 21.39
C ARG A 42 -3.83 -2.77 22.36
N LYS A 43 -3.82 -3.03 23.68
CA LYS A 43 -3.13 -2.14 24.63
C LYS A 43 -1.67 -1.99 24.16
N TYR A 44 -1.11 -0.78 24.25
CA TYR A 44 0.30 -0.56 23.91
C TYR A 44 1.20 -1.53 24.69
N ASP A 45 1.99 -2.30 23.94
CA ASP A 45 2.96 -3.25 24.42
C ASP A 45 4.17 -3.17 23.47
N PRO A 46 5.32 -2.67 23.93
CA PRO A 46 6.50 -2.50 23.08
C PRO A 46 7.07 -3.83 22.57
N SER A 47 6.68 -4.97 23.15
CA SER A 47 7.08 -6.31 22.71
C SER A 47 6.12 -6.93 21.68
N SER A 48 4.99 -6.27 21.39
CA SER A 48 3.94 -6.79 20.51
C SER A 48 3.90 -6.07 19.17
N SER A 49 3.50 -6.81 18.13
CA SER A 49 3.10 -6.23 16.85
C SER A 49 1.61 -5.90 16.87
N MET A 50 1.23 -4.70 16.41
CA MET A 50 -0.15 -4.27 16.19
C MET A 50 -0.22 -3.15 15.16
N LEU A 51 -1.37 -2.97 14.51
CA LEU A 51 -1.62 -1.81 13.65
C LEU A 51 -1.94 -0.57 14.49
N VAL A 52 -2.77 -0.72 15.52
CA VAL A 52 -3.20 0.38 16.39
C VAL A 52 -3.03 0.00 17.86
N SER A 53 -2.45 0.89 18.67
CA SER A 53 -2.39 0.72 20.11
C SER A 53 -3.27 1.72 20.85
N PHE A 54 -3.76 1.33 22.02
CA PHE A 54 -4.46 2.22 22.95
C PHE A 54 -3.90 2.16 24.38
N SER A 55 -4.14 3.21 25.18
CA SER A 55 -3.88 3.20 26.63
C SER A 55 -5.17 2.89 27.41
N LEU A 56 -5.04 2.17 28.54
CA LEU A 56 -6.16 1.87 29.45
C LEU A 56 -6.17 2.78 30.68
N ASP A 57 -5.08 3.52 30.93
CA ASP A 57 -4.78 4.07 32.25
C ASP A 57 -5.15 5.56 32.31
N GLY A 58 -6.41 5.90 32.00
CA GLY A 58 -6.96 7.26 32.04
C GLY A 58 -6.54 8.18 30.88
N GLY A 59 -5.53 7.80 30.09
CA GLY A 59 -5.14 8.46 28.85
C GLY A 59 -5.93 7.93 27.66
N LYS A 60 -6.62 8.82 26.92
CA LYS A 60 -7.38 8.48 25.69
C LYS A 60 -6.47 8.39 24.45
N GLU A 61 -5.28 7.84 24.58
CA GLU A 61 -4.34 7.81 23.46
C GLU A 61 -4.62 6.61 22.56
N ILE A 62 -4.90 6.88 21.29
CA ILE A 62 -4.98 5.89 20.21
C ILE A 62 -3.85 6.24 19.24
N ARG A 63 -2.91 5.31 19.06
CA ARG A 63 -1.76 5.47 18.17
C ARG A 63 -1.84 4.50 17.01
N ARG A 64 -1.71 5.01 15.80
CA ARG A 64 -1.51 4.21 14.58
C ARG A 64 -0.02 4.03 14.38
N HIS A 65 0.41 2.79 14.19
CA HIS A 65 1.81 2.45 13.91
C HIS A 65 2.06 2.48 12.41
N ASP A 66 3.31 2.52 11.98
CA ASP A 66 3.68 2.51 10.56
C ASP A 66 3.02 1.37 9.76
N ARG A 67 2.90 0.21 10.39
CA ARG A 67 2.17 -0.95 9.84
C ARG A 67 0.71 -0.64 9.49
N PHE A 68 0.03 0.20 10.26
CA PHE A 68 -1.34 0.62 9.94
C PHE A 68 -1.36 1.35 8.60
N TRP A 69 -0.39 2.24 8.38
CA TRP A 69 -0.28 2.98 7.12
C TRP A 69 0.08 2.06 5.97
N ALA A 70 0.97 1.08 6.19
CA ALA A 70 1.26 0.04 5.20
C ALA A 70 -0.02 -0.72 4.80
N MET A 71 -0.80 -1.18 5.78
CA MET A 71 -2.08 -1.87 5.53
C MET A 71 -3.05 -0.96 4.77
N LYS A 72 -3.13 0.33 5.14
CA LYS A 72 -4.01 1.29 4.51
C LYS A 72 -3.71 1.46 3.01
N HIS A 73 -2.43 1.47 2.61
CA HIS A 73 -2.02 1.53 1.20
C HIS A 73 -2.58 0.37 0.36
N PHE A 74 -2.73 -0.82 0.94
CA PHE A 74 -3.26 -2.00 0.25
C PHE A 74 -4.77 -2.21 0.42
N SER A 75 -5.44 -1.56 1.38
CA SER A 75 -6.84 -1.89 1.74
C SER A 75 -7.83 -0.73 1.61
N TYR A 76 -7.37 0.53 1.55
CA TYR A 76 -8.29 1.67 1.56
C TYR A 76 -9.14 1.74 0.28
N PHE A 77 -8.53 1.43 -0.88
CA PHE A 77 -9.22 1.43 -2.17
C PHE A 77 -9.46 0.03 -2.75
N VAL A 78 -8.68 -0.96 -2.34
CA VAL A 78 -8.73 -2.32 -2.87
C VAL A 78 -9.45 -3.21 -1.86
N GLY A 79 -10.48 -3.92 -2.31
CA GLY A 79 -11.31 -4.77 -1.46
C GLY A 79 -11.85 -5.98 -2.20
N GLU A 80 -13.01 -6.47 -1.78
CA GLU A 80 -13.63 -7.65 -2.36
C GLU A 80 -13.79 -7.57 -3.89
N GLY A 81 -13.44 -8.67 -4.57
CA GLY A 81 -13.58 -8.81 -6.02
C GLY A 81 -12.59 -8.02 -6.87
N TRP A 82 -11.72 -7.21 -6.27
CA TRP A 82 -10.61 -6.59 -6.99
C TRP A 82 -9.66 -7.67 -7.48
N ARG A 83 -9.11 -7.48 -8.68
CA ARG A 83 -8.17 -8.42 -9.31
C ARG A 83 -6.81 -7.78 -9.45
N ARG A 84 -5.76 -8.47 -9.02
CA ARG A 84 -4.39 -8.09 -9.35
C ARG A 84 -4.24 -8.11 -10.88
N VAL A 85 -3.60 -7.09 -11.42
CA VAL A 85 -3.19 -7.02 -12.84
C VAL A 85 -1.69 -6.91 -12.92
N ASP A 86 -1.13 -7.22 -14.08
CA ASP A 86 0.31 -7.14 -14.29
C ASP A 86 0.82 -5.71 -14.11
N ALA A 87 1.92 -5.59 -13.39
CA ALA A 87 2.64 -4.34 -13.18
C ALA A 87 4.13 -4.63 -13.22
N THR A 88 4.87 -3.85 -14.00
CA THR A 88 6.32 -3.99 -14.16
C THR A 88 7.00 -2.70 -13.74
N ILE A 89 8.19 -2.82 -13.15
CA ILE A 89 9.00 -1.67 -12.75
C ILE A 89 10.42 -1.83 -13.27
N SER A 90 11.01 -0.74 -13.76
CA SER A 90 12.36 -0.75 -14.33
C SER A 90 13.44 -0.82 -13.27
N ASP A 91 13.20 -0.23 -12.10
CA ASP A 91 14.11 -0.29 -10.95
C ASP A 91 13.61 -1.35 -9.94
N PRO A 92 14.32 -2.48 -9.79
CA PRO A 92 13.91 -3.54 -8.86
C PRO A 92 14.02 -3.14 -7.38
N ALA A 93 14.65 -2.00 -7.07
CA ALA A 93 14.69 -1.43 -5.73
C ALA A 93 13.29 -1.00 -5.26
N VAL A 94 12.41 -0.62 -6.18
CA VAL A 94 11.00 -0.31 -5.88
C VAL A 94 10.13 -1.53 -6.18
N LYS A 95 9.17 -1.82 -5.31
CA LYS A 95 8.14 -2.84 -5.58
C LYS A 95 6.88 -2.17 -6.09
N LEU A 96 6.22 -2.75 -7.08
CA LEU A 96 5.00 -2.21 -7.67
C LEU A 96 3.96 -3.30 -7.89
N SER A 97 2.75 -3.07 -7.39
CA SER A 97 1.58 -3.92 -7.65
C SER A 97 0.40 -3.08 -8.09
N ALA A 98 -0.50 -3.66 -8.88
CA ALA A 98 -1.69 -2.98 -9.38
C ALA A 98 -2.93 -3.86 -9.28
N TYR A 99 -4.07 -3.23 -9.02
CA TYR A 99 -5.35 -3.89 -8.76
C TYR A 99 -6.46 -3.18 -9.52
N ARG A 100 -7.28 -3.93 -10.24
CA ARG A 100 -8.44 -3.43 -10.98
C ARG A 100 -9.73 -3.79 -10.25
N SER A 101 -10.61 -2.82 -10.11
CA SER A 101 -11.94 -3.01 -9.54
C SER A 101 -12.79 -4.02 -10.32
N PRO A 102 -13.76 -4.70 -9.67
CA PRO A 102 -14.65 -5.67 -10.33
C PRO A 102 -15.38 -5.09 -11.54
N ALA A 103 -15.88 -3.86 -11.42
CA ALA A 103 -16.57 -3.15 -12.50
C ALA A 103 -15.62 -2.62 -13.58
N GLY A 104 -14.30 -2.67 -13.35
CA GLY A 104 -13.30 -2.19 -14.29
C GLY A 104 -13.30 -0.68 -14.50
N THR A 105 -13.83 0.08 -13.54
CA THR A 105 -13.95 1.55 -13.54
C THR A 105 -12.84 2.23 -12.72
N ALA A 106 -12.22 1.51 -11.78
CA ALA A 106 -11.05 1.95 -11.01
C ALA A 106 -9.84 1.00 -11.16
N LEU A 107 -8.65 1.59 -11.17
CA LEU A 107 -7.35 0.92 -11.08
C LEU A 107 -6.55 1.57 -9.94
N VAL A 108 -5.91 0.78 -9.10
CA VAL A 108 -5.09 1.24 -7.99
C VAL A 108 -3.70 0.65 -8.15
N THR A 109 -2.66 1.47 -8.01
CA THR A 109 -1.28 0.99 -7.91
C THR A 109 -0.74 1.26 -6.52
N VAL A 110 0.03 0.31 -5.98
CA VAL A 110 0.76 0.46 -4.72
C VAL A 110 2.24 0.22 -5.00
N ALA A 111 3.06 1.23 -4.72
CA ALA A 111 4.51 1.18 -4.82
C ALA A 111 5.18 1.26 -3.44
N VAL A 112 6.25 0.50 -3.24
CA VAL A 112 7.04 0.46 -2.01
C VAL A 112 8.50 0.77 -2.34
N ASN A 113 9.04 1.81 -1.72
CA ASN A 113 10.47 2.12 -1.72
C ASN A 113 11.06 1.76 -0.35
N PRO A 114 11.68 0.58 -0.19
CA PRO A 114 12.31 0.18 1.07
C PRO A 114 13.73 0.73 1.25
N THR A 115 14.29 1.48 0.28
CA THR A 115 15.68 1.91 0.35
C THR A 115 15.87 3.14 1.23
N ASP A 116 17.12 3.37 1.65
CA ASP A 116 17.54 4.59 2.35
C ASP A 116 17.75 5.79 1.40
N THR A 117 17.37 5.66 0.13
CA THR A 117 17.57 6.67 -0.91
C THR A 117 16.24 7.10 -1.53
N PRO A 118 16.08 8.38 -1.92
CA PRO A 118 14.92 8.80 -2.68
C PRO A 118 14.87 8.10 -4.04
N GLN A 119 13.67 7.73 -4.46
CA GLN A 119 13.37 7.16 -5.76
C GLN A 119 12.43 8.09 -6.54
N LYS A 120 12.55 8.06 -7.86
CA LYS A 120 11.68 8.83 -8.77
C LYS A 120 10.94 7.85 -9.65
N VAL A 121 9.62 7.84 -9.55
CA VAL A 121 8.77 6.91 -10.31
C VAL A 121 7.89 7.68 -11.29
N ILE A 122 7.74 7.12 -12.48
CA ILE A 122 6.73 7.53 -13.45
C ILE A 122 5.83 6.32 -13.63
N ILE A 123 4.57 6.43 -13.20
CA ILE A 123 3.61 5.33 -13.33
C ILE A 123 2.73 5.61 -14.54
N THR A 124 2.81 4.71 -15.52
CA THR A 124 2.00 4.72 -16.72
C THR A 124 1.11 3.49 -16.77
N THR A 125 -0.04 3.64 -17.41
CA THR A 125 -1.03 2.59 -17.65
C THR A 125 -1.03 2.28 -19.15
N VAL A 126 -0.99 0.99 -19.50
CA VAL A 126 -0.94 0.52 -20.89
C VAL A 126 -1.91 -0.63 -21.11
N GLY A 127 -2.75 -0.56 -22.14
CA GLY A 127 -3.66 -1.64 -22.51
C GLY A 127 -4.82 -1.87 -21.53
N THR A 128 -5.05 -0.93 -20.60
CA THR A 128 -6.04 -1.08 -19.52
C THR A 128 -7.28 -0.18 -19.72
N GLY A 129 -7.22 0.70 -20.72
CA GLY A 129 -8.20 1.77 -20.92
C GLY A 129 -8.09 2.90 -19.89
N TYR A 130 -7.05 2.89 -19.05
CA TYR A 130 -6.63 4.04 -18.23
C TYR A 130 -5.48 4.80 -18.87
N ASP A 131 -5.05 4.36 -20.06
CA ASP A 131 -3.90 4.88 -20.77
C ASP A 131 -4.18 6.35 -21.08
N ARG A 132 -3.35 7.26 -20.57
CA ARG A 132 -3.52 8.74 -20.61
C ARG A 132 -4.50 9.34 -19.58
N MET A 133 -5.01 8.56 -18.62
CA MET A 133 -5.78 9.10 -17.51
C MET A 133 -4.85 9.52 -16.37
N PRO A 134 -5.09 10.69 -15.73
CA PRO A 134 -4.36 11.01 -14.50
C PRO A 134 -4.75 10.02 -13.39
N ALA A 135 -3.84 9.80 -12.45
CA ALA A 135 -4.28 9.37 -11.13
C ALA A 135 -5.08 10.52 -10.53
N VAL A 136 -6.32 10.27 -10.16
CA VAL A 136 -7.20 11.28 -9.58
C VAL A 136 -6.87 11.56 -8.12
N GLU A 137 -6.32 10.55 -7.44
CA GLU A 137 -5.89 10.62 -6.04
C GLU A 137 -4.56 9.89 -5.88
N ALA A 138 -3.62 10.50 -5.17
CA ALA A 138 -2.36 9.90 -4.79
C ALA A 138 -2.06 10.15 -3.31
N TYR A 139 -1.59 9.12 -2.61
CA TYR A 139 -1.26 9.16 -1.18
C TYR A 139 0.12 8.60 -0.93
N ARG A 140 0.88 9.25 -0.07
CA ARG A 140 2.22 8.86 0.33
C ARG A 140 2.33 8.70 1.83
N SER A 141 3.10 7.70 2.25
CA SER A 141 3.57 7.61 3.63
C SER A 141 5.08 7.40 3.65
N THR A 142 5.75 7.94 4.65
CA THR A 142 7.16 7.68 4.96
C THR A 142 7.26 7.03 6.34
N GLU A 143 8.26 6.19 6.52
CA GLU A 143 8.53 5.48 7.77
C GLU A 143 8.89 6.44 8.92
N GLY A 144 8.50 6.07 10.14
CA GLY A 144 8.81 6.79 11.38
C GLY A 144 7.70 7.71 11.89
N ASP A 145 7.80 8.07 13.16
CA ASP A 145 6.79 8.86 13.88
C ASP A 145 6.62 10.29 13.35
N ALA A 146 7.71 10.89 12.88
CA ALA A 146 7.70 12.21 12.23
C ALA A 146 7.42 12.11 10.71
N GLY A 147 7.16 10.91 10.20
CA GLY A 147 6.92 10.66 8.79
C GLY A 147 5.60 11.20 8.30
N GLU A 148 5.48 11.34 6.98
CA GLU A 148 4.21 11.55 6.33
C GLU A 148 3.34 10.30 6.51
N HIS A 149 2.09 10.48 6.93
CA HIS A 149 1.16 9.38 7.13
C HIS A 149 -0.10 9.63 6.29
N TRP A 150 -0.26 8.88 5.19
CA TRP A 150 -1.36 9.06 4.24
C TRP A 150 -1.47 10.51 3.71
N HIS A 151 -0.32 11.13 3.44
CA HIS A 151 -0.24 12.47 2.89
C HIS A 151 -0.78 12.52 1.47
N SER A 152 -1.75 13.40 1.22
CA SER A 152 -2.36 13.56 -0.10
C SER A 152 -1.45 14.36 -1.02
N ILE A 153 -1.00 13.75 -2.11
CA ILE A 153 -0.26 14.40 -3.20
C ILE A 153 -1.23 15.06 -4.20
N GLY A 154 -2.51 14.69 -4.18
CA GLY A 154 -3.51 15.16 -5.14
C GLY A 154 -3.46 14.36 -6.44
N SER A 155 -3.87 14.98 -7.56
CA SER A 155 -3.88 14.31 -8.86
C SER A 155 -2.48 14.24 -9.48
N VAL A 156 -2.13 13.11 -10.08
CA VAL A 156 -0.86 12.92 -10.81
C VAL A 156 -1.15 12.71 -12.30
N PRO A 157 -0.87 13.70 -13.15
CA PRO A 157 -0.90 13.59 -14.61
C PRO A 157 -0.12 12.38 -15.17
N PRO A 158 -0.55 11.82 -16.31
CA PRO A 158 0.21 10.79 -17.00
C PRO A 158 1.63 11.25 -17.34
N GLY A 159 2.63 10.41 -17.11
CA GLY A 159 4.02 10.73 -17.39
C GLY A 159 4.69 11.67 -16.40
N GLN A 160 3.96 12.17 -15.39
CA GLN A 160 4.54 12.97 -14.33
C GLN A 160 5.39 12.10 -13.40
N THR A 161 6.60 12.59 -13.11
CA THR A 161 7.46 12.02 -12.07
C THR A 161 6.89 12.31 -10.69
N VAL A 162 6.79 11.28 -9.88
CA VAL A 162 6.48 11.36 -8.44
C VAL A 162 7.70 10.96 -7.65
N GLU A 163 8.05 11.77 -6.64
CA GLU A 163 9.12 11.44 -5.72
C GLU A 163 8.62 10.53 -4.60
N MET A 164 9.35 9.44 -4.40
CA MET A 164 9.24 8.54 -3.27
C MET A 164 10.46 8.77 -2.36
N PRO A 165 10.32 9.43 -1.21
CA PRO A 165 11.39 9.55 -0.23
C PRO A 165 11.96 8.19 0.19
N PRO A 166 13.12 8.16 0.87
CA PRO A 166 13.59 6.96 1.55
C PRO A 166 12.48 6.32 2.39
N LYS A 167 12.44 4.98 2.42
CA LYS A 167 11.50 4.20 3.23
C LYS A 167 10.05 4.69 3.13
N SER A 168 9.49 4.68 1.93
CA SER A 168 8.16 5.22 1.66
C SER A 168 7.25 4.28 0.86
N MET A 169 5.96 4.57 0.92
CA MET A 169 4.92 3.92 0.11
C MET A 169 4.10 4.97 -0.63
N LEU A 170 3.67 4.63 -1.84
CA LEU A 170 2.86 5.48 -2.70
C LEU A 170 1.67 4.67 -3.24
N THR A 171 0.45 5.18 -3.05
CA THR A 171 -0.75 4.64 -3.69
C THR A 171 -1.27 5.67 -4.69
N LEU A 172 -1.53 5.25 -5.92
CA LEU A 172 -2.24 6.05 -6.92
C LEU A 172 -3.54 5.36 -7.30
N ARG A 173 -4.60 6.15 -7.45
CA ARG A 173 -5.91 5.69 -7.92
C ARG A 173 -6.26 6.36 -9.23
N PHE A 174 -6.59 5.55 -10.22
CA PHE A 174 -7.08 5.95 -11.54
C PHE A 174 -8.55 5.59 -11.65
N MET A 175 -9.34 6.45 -12.29
CA MET A 175 -10.78 6.29 -12.46
C MET A 175 -11.14 6.55 -13.91
N LYS A 176 -11.95 5.68 -14.53
CA LYS A 176 -12.60 5.97 -15.82
C LYS A 176 -13.73 6.97 -15.58
N LYS A 177 -13.88 7.93 -16.50
CA LYS A 177 -15.11 8.73 -16.53
C LYS A 177 -16.27 7.80 -16.88
N ALA A 178 -17.36 7.91 -16.12
CA ALA A 178 -18.62 7.26 -16.44
C ALA A 178 -19.19 7.80 -17.75
#